data_AF-A0A5B0TX98-F1
#
_entry.id   AF-A0A5B0TX98-F1
#
_cell.length_a   1.000
_cell.length_b   1.000
_cell.length_c   1.000
_cell.angle_alpha   90.00
_cell.angle_beta   90.00
_cell.angle_gamma   90.00
#
_symmetry.space_group_name_H-M   'P 1'
#
loop_
_entity.id
_entity.type
_entity.pdbx_description
1 polymer ?
#
loop_
_entity_poly.entity_id
_entity_poly.type
_entity_poly.pdbx_seq_one_letter_code
_entity_poly.pdbx_strand_id
1 'polypeptide(L)'
;MVLKNAFYKWVIIIVLICFAISGIFSLYLKNNDVFTFNVYPDEKAQEDFVFCNTAGIWLENMIRCDHFYLEYLPNRTSDVSVVLEIPNLGSKQIISNYKSVQIWRKSYGKDPYPALIDLTNGQLNEEMDLKDINNDKKSAKN
;
A
#
# COMPACT_ATOMS: atom_id res chain seq x y z
N MET A 1 54.15 -8.56 1.29
CA MET A 1 53.43 -8.49 2.58
C MET A 1 52.88 -7.09 2.93
N VAL A 2 52.98 -6.08 2.04
CA VAL A 2 52.63 -4.68 2.33
C VAL A 2 51.17 -4.31 1.92
N LEU A 3 50.59 -4.99 0.92
CA LEU A 3 49.22 -4.69 0.45
C LEU A 3 48.10 -5.04 1.44
N LYS A 4 48.29 -6.03 2.32
CA LYS A 4 47.26 -6.46 3.29
C LYS A 4 46.95 -5.37 4.34
N ASN A 5 47.95 -4.56 4.70
CA ASN A 5 47.81 -3.52 5.74
C ASN A 5 47.12 -2.26 5.23
N ALA A 6 47.21 -1.95 3.92
CA ALA A 6 46.50 -0.83 3.32
C ALA A 6 45.00 -1.14 3.23
N PHE A 7 44.64 -2.35 2.80
CA PHE A 7 43.25 -2.77 2.63
C PHE A 7 42.48 -2.78 3.97
N TYR A 8 43.12 -3.24 5.05
CA TYR A 8 42.52 -3.25 6.39
C TYR A 8 42.20 -1.85 6.91
N LYS A 9 43.03 -0.84 6.61
CA LYS A 9 42.79 0.55 7.00
C LYS A 9 41.56 1.13 6.32
N TRP A 10 41.35 0.82 5.03
CA TRP A 10 40.17 1.27 4.29
C TRP A 10 38.88 0.61 4.79
N VAL A 11 38.91 -0.68 5.11
CA VAL A 11 37.75 -1.39 5.66
C VAL A 11 37.33 -0.82 7.01
N ILE A 12 38.30 -0.51 7.89
CA ILE A 12 37.99 0.10 9.21
C ILE A 12 37.34 1.48 9.04
N ILE A 13 37.82 2.30 8.10
CA ILE A 13 37.23 3.63 7.82
C ILE A 13 35.79 3.47 7.32
N ILE A 14 35.53 2.53 6.40
CA ILE A 14 34.19 2.27 5.87
C ILE A 14 33.24 1.81 6.99
N VAL A 15 33.68 0.89 7.86
CA VAL A 15 32.87 0.41 8.98
C VAL A 15 32.53 1.55 9.95
N LEU A 16 33.48 2.44 10.25
CA LEU A 16 33.24 3.59 11.12
C LEU A 16 32.25 4.59 10.51
N ILE A 17 32.31 4.82 9.20
CA ILE A 17 31.34 5.67 8.49
C ILE A 17 29.94 5.06 8.54
N CYS A 18 29.81 3.75 8.31
CA CYS A 18 28.51 3.06 8.39
C CYS A 18 27.89 3.15 9.80
N PHE A 19 28.70 2.99 10.85
CA PHE A 19 28.24 3.13 12.24
C PHE A 19 27.80 4.56 12.58
N ALA A 20 28.52 5.57 12.06
CA ALA A 20 28.13 6.97 12.26
C ALA A 20 26.80 7.31 11.58
N ILE A 21 26.57 6.79 10.36
CA ILE A 21 25.31 6.98 9.62
C ILE A 21 24.15 6.30 10.35
N SER A 22 24.33 5.06 10.84
CA SER A 22 23.26 4.38 11.58
C SER A 22 22.89 5.11 12.88
N GLY A 23 23.88 5.65 13.60
CA GLY A 23 23.63 6.41 14.84
C GLY A 23 22.86 7.72 14.60
N ILE A 24 23.19 8.46 13.54
CA ILE A 24 22.46 9.68 13.15
C ILE A 24 21.04 9.33 12.68
N PHE A 25 20.87 8.23 11.95
CA PHE A 25 19.54 7.78 11.50
C PHE A 25 18.65 7.38 12.68
N SER A 26 19.18 6.67 13.69
CA SER A 26 18.42 6.32 14.90
C SER A 26 18.07 7.54 15.75
N LEU A 27 18.94 8.56 15.82
CA LEU A 27 18.63 9.82 16.51
C LEU A 27 17.63 10.69 15.73
N TYR A 28 17.69 10.67 14.39
CA TYR A 28 16.70 11.31 13.54
C TYR A 28 15.32 10.69 13.72
N LEU A 29 15.22 9.37 13.82
CA LEU A 29 13.94 8.69 14.11
C LEU A 29 13.43 8.98 15.52
N LYS A 30 14.32 9.12 16.52
CA LYS A 30 13.94 9.35 17.92
C LYS A 30 13.56 10.80 18.24
N ASN A 31 14.18 11.79 17.57
CA ASN A 31 13.82 13.20 17.74
C ASN A 31 12.65 13.65 16.85
N ASN A 32 12.36 12.91 15.78
CA ASN A 32 11.14 13.09 15.00
C ASN A 32 10.02 12.14 15.47
N ASP A 33 9.86 12.00 16.79
CA ASP A 33 8.70 11.36 17.44
C ASP A 33 7.39 12.18 17.24
N VAL A 34 7.47 13.22 16.42
CA VAL A 34 6.35 13.81 15.71
C VAL A 34 6.54 13.48 14.23
N PHE A 35 6.43 12.19 13.88
CA PHE A 35 5.81 11.85 12.61
C PHE A 35 4.37 12.36 12.72
N THR A 36 4.18 13.65 12.42
CA THR A 36 3.00 14.03 11.65
C THR A 36 3.09 13.18 10.39
N PHE A 37 2.53 11.96 10.46
CA PHE A 37 1.97 11.33 9.27
C PHE A 37 1.23 12.48 8.61
N ASN A 38 1.67 12.91 7.43
CA ASN A 38 0.78 13.65 6.56
C ASN A 38 -0.41 12.73 6.41
N VAL A 39 -1.45 12.96 7.22
CA VAL A 39 -2.69 12.20 7.19
C VAL A 39 -3.16 12.41 5.77
N TYR A 40 -3.00 11.38 4.94
CA TYR A 40 -3.47 11.44 3.57
C TYR A 40 -4.99 11.61 3.69
N PRO A 41 -5.52 12.81 3.43
CA PRO A 41 -6.85 13.13 3.90
C PRO A 41 -7.86 12.29 3.13
N ASP A 42 -8.91 11.84 3.83
CA ASP A 42 -9.93 10.96 3.23
C ASP A 42 -10.52 11.55 1.94
N GLU A 43 -10.65 12.87 1.86
CA GLU A 43 -11.08 13.58 0.65
C GLU A 43 -10.15 13.31 -0.54
N LYS A 44 -8.83 13.40 -0.32
CA LYS A 44 -7.84 13.13 -1.37
C LYS A 44 -7.79 11.64 -1.72
N ALA A 45 -8.00 10.76 -0.75
CA ALA A 45 -8.12 9.33 -1.01
C ALA A 45 -9.34 9.01 -1.87
N GLN A 46 -10.48 9.67 -1.62
CA GLN A 46 -11.68 9.54 -2.44
C GLN A 46 -11.44 10.07 -3.86
N GLU A 47 -10.81 11.23 -4.00
CA GLU A 47 -10.43 11.78 -5.30
C GLU A 47 -9.55 10.79 -6.08
N ASP A 48 -8.49 10.29 -5.45
CA ASP A 48 -7.59 9.30 -6.04
C ASP A 48 -8.31 8.00 -6.41
N PHE A 49 -9.26 7.54 -5.59
CA PHE A 49 -10.07 6.39 -5.92
C PHE A 49 -10.94 6.62 -7.16
N VAL A 50 -11.57 7.79 -7.28
CA VAL A 50 -12.39 8.16 -8.43
C VAL A 50 -11.55 8.21 -9.70
N PHE A 51 -10.39 8.86 -9.67
CA PHE A 51 -9.49 8.89 -10.82
C PHE A 51 -8.91 7.50 -11.14
N CYS A 52 -8.60 6.70 -10.12
CA CYS A 52 -8.14 5.33 -10.30
C CYS A 52 -9.13 4.49 -11.11
N ASN A 53 -10.45 4.67 -10.94
CA ASN A 53 -11.45 3.95 -11.74
C ASN A 53 -11.34 4.23 -13.25
N THR A 54 -10.68 5.32 -13.66
CA THR A 54 -10.45 5.66 -15.07
C THR A 54 -9.11 5.14 -15.60
N ALA A 55 -8.30 4.46 -14.78
CA ALA A 55 -6.98 3.95 -15.16
C ALA A 55 -7.02 2.85 -16.24
N GLY A 56 -8.16 2.18 -16.40
CA GLY A 56 -8.40 1.28 -17.54
C GLY A 56 -8.42 1.98 -18.91
N ILE A 57 -8.58 3.32 -18.92
CA ILE A 57 -8.56 4.14 -20.14
C ILE A 57 -7.24 4.94 -20.21
N TRP A 58 -6.80 5.50 -19.08
CA TRP A 58 -5.65 6.40 -19.00
C TRP A 58 -4.59 5.86 -18.05
N LEU A 59 -3.46 5.37 -18.59
CA LEU A 59 -2.37 4.79 -17.79
C LEU A 59 -1.84 5.77 -16.72
N GLU A 60 -1.85 7.08 -16.99
CA GLU A 60 -1.42 8.10 -16.02
C GLU A 60 -2.16 8.03 -14.69
N ASN A 61 -3.42 7.59 -14.69
CA ASN A 61 -4.22 7.45 -13.47
C ASN A 61 -3.86 6.22 -12.65
N MET A 62 -2.97 5.34 -13.13
CA MET A 62 -2.41 4.26 -12.31
C MET A 62 -1.68 4.78 -11.07
N ILE A 63 -1.07 5.96 -11.13
CA ILE A 63 -0.41 6.56 -9.95
C ILE A 63 -1.41 6.86 -8.83
N ARG A 64 -2.65 7.22 -9.19
CA ARG A 64 -3.75 7.45 -8.24
C ARG A 64 -4.20 6.15 -7.60
N CYS A 65 -4.19 5.06 -8.37
CA CYS A 65 -4.37 3.71 -7.82
C CYS A 65 -3.24 3.33 -6.86
N ASP A 66 -1.97 3.62 -7.20
CA ASP A 66 -0.82 3.33 -6.34
C ASP A 66 -0.97 4.09 -5.01
N HIS A 67 -1.28 5.38 -5.03
CA HIS A 67 -1.53 6.17 -3.81
C HIS A 67 -2.67 5.58 -2.96
N PHE A 68 -3.80 5.24 -3.58
CA PHE A 68 -4.94 4.70 -2.82
C PHE A 68 -4.64 3.34 -2.19
N TYR A 69 -4.14 2.38 -2.97
CA TYR A 69 -3.99 0.98 -2.52
C TYR A 69 -2.69 0.72 -1.76
N LEU A 70 -1.59 1.42 -2.06
CA LEU A 70 -0.28 1.17 -1.46
C LEU A 70 0.08 2.15 -0.35
N GLU A 71 -0.52 3.35 -0.32
CA GLU A 71 -0.23 4.36 0.70
C GLU A 71 -1.42 4.54 1.65
N TYR A 72 -2.59 4.90 1.12
CA TYR A 72 -3.74 5.26 1.95
C TYR A 72 -4.31 4.06 2.71
N LEU A 73 -4.67 2.95 2.03
CA LEU A 73 -5.27 1.79 2.69
C LEU A 73 -4.39 1.19 3.79
N PRO A 74 -3.08 0.91 3.58
CA PRO A 74 -2.23 0.36 4.63
C PRO A 74 -2.04 1.31 5.80
N ASN A 75 -1.95 2.62 5.53
CA ASN A 75 -1.85 3.62 6.59
C ASN A 75 -3.14 3.72 7.40
N ARG A 76 -4.30 3.74 6.73
CA ARG A 76 -5.61 3.83 7.36
C ARG A 76 -5.96 2.61 8.20
N THR A 77 -5.48 1.44 7.79
CA THR A 77 -5.69 0.16 8.50
C THR A 77 -4.51 -0.24 9.38
N SER A 78 -3.52 0.64 9.56
CA SER A 78 -2.33 0.35 10.38
C SER A 78 -2.69 0.05 11.84
N ASP A 79 -3.73 0.70 12.35
CA ASP A 79 -4.37 0.34 13.61
C ASP A 79 -5.51 -0.64 13.37
N VAL A 80 -5.27 -1.92 13.66
CA VAL A 80 -6.25 -3.01 13.51
C VAL A 80 -7.49 -2.86 14.40
N SER A 81 -7.44 -2.01 15.42
CA SER A 81 -8.59 -1.72 16.28
C SER A 81 -9.59 -0.76 15.64
N VAL A 82 -9.17 -0.02 14.60
CA VAL A 82 -10.00 0.93 13.87
C VAL A 82 -10.57 0.25 12.63
N VAL A 83 -11.90 0.18 12.54
CA VAL A 83 -12.59 -0.32 11.35
C VAL A 83 -12.34 0.64 10.19
N LEU A 84 -11.98 0.09 9.02
CA LEU A 84 -11.81 0.84 7.79
C LEU A 84 -13.15 1.46 7.36
N GLU A 85 -13.30 2.72 7.70
CA GLU A 85 -14.37 3.57 7.21
C GLU A 85 -13.76 4.71 6.41
N ILE A 86 -14.16 4.77 5.14
CA ILE A 86 -13.83 5.83 4.19
C ILE A 86 -15.16 6.48 3.82
N PRO A 87 -15.37 7.78 4.10
CA PRO A 87 -16.63 8.42 3.80
C PRO A 87 -17.02 8.22 2.32
N ASN A 88 -18.29 7.91 2.07
CA ASN A 88 -18.85 7.72 0.72
C ASN A 88 -18.22 6.60 -0.12
N LEU A 89 -17.39 5.73 0.47
CA LEU A 89 -16.74 4.63 -0.25
C LEU A 89 -16.95 3.30 0.46
N GLY A 90 -17.76 2.43 -0.15
CA GLY A 90 -18.08 1.13 0.42
C GLY A 90 -16.98 0.10 0.17
N SER A 91 -16.76 -0.81 1.13
CA SER A 91 -15.80 -1.92 1.01
C SER A 91 -15.98 -2.75 -0.26
N LYS A 92 -17.22 -2.99 -0.71
CA LYS A 92 -17.51 -3.69 -1.97
C LYS A 92 -16.99 -2.94 -3.21
N GLN A 93 -17.08 -1.61 -3.23
CA GLN A 93 -16.55 -0.79 -4.34
C GLN A 93 -15.02 -0.88 -4.38
N ILE A 94 -14.38 -0.83 -3.21
CA ILE A 94 -12.92 -0.96 -3.08
C ILE A 94 -12.46 -2.32 -3.58
N ILE A 95 -13.10 -3.40 -3.14
CA ILE A 95 -12.76 -4.77 -3.55
C ILE A 95 -12.96 -4.96 -5.06
N SER A 96 -14.08 -4.46 -5.61
CA SER A 96 -14.38 -4.55 -7.05
C SER A 96 -13.37 -3.78 -7.90
N ASN A 97 -13.04 -2.55 -7.50
CA ASN A 97 -12.05 -1.74 -8.18
C ASN A 97 -10.65 -2.38 -8.09
N TYR A 98 -10.27 -2.93 -6.93
CA TYR A 98 -8.98 -3.61 -6.75
C TYR A 98 -8.78 -4.74 -7.78
N LYS A 99 -9.79 -5.58 -8.01
CA LYS A 99 -9.76 -6.63 -9.04
C LYS A 99 -9.54 -6.04 -10.45
N SER A 100 -10.21 -4.93 -10.74
CA SER A 100 -10.06 -4.23 -12.03
C SER A 100 -8.65 -3.65 -12.19
N VAL A 101 -8.11 -3.05 -11.14
CA VAL A 101 -6.75 -2.49 -11.12
C VAL A 101 -5.70 -3.58 -11.33
N GLN A 102 -5.83 -4.75 -10.71
CA GLN A 102 -4.90 -5.87 -10.95
C GLN A 102 -4.89 -6.31 -12.43
N ILE A 103 -6.06 -6.32 -13.08
CA ILE A 103 -6.17 -6.58 -14.53
C ILE A 103 -5.46 -5.49 -15.34
N TRP A 104 -5.71 -4.21 -15.02
CA TRP A 104 -5.10 -3.09 -15.72
C TRP A 104 -3.57 -3.09 -15.56
N ARG A 105 -3.06 -3.28 -14.34
CA ARG A 105 -1.62 -3.40 -14.08
C ARG A 105 -0.97 -4.47 -14.94
N LYS A 106 -1.59 -5.65 -15.00
CA LYS A 106 -1.13 -6.74 -15.85
C LYS A 106 -1.14 -6.34 -17.34
N SER A 107 -2.18 -5.68 -17.82
CA SER A 107 -2.25 -5.21 -19.21
C SER A 107 -1.18 -4.17 -19.55
N TYR A 108 -0.73 -3.39 -18.56
CA TYR A 108 0.34 -2.41 -18.69
C TYR A 108 1.73 -2.95 -18.35
N GLY A 109 1.87 -4.26 -18.09
CA GLY A 109 3.15 -4.88 -17.76
C GLY A 109 3.73 -4.45 -16.40
N LYS A 110 2.87 -4.01 -15.47
CA LYS A 110 3.24 -3.69 -14.08
C LYS A 110 3.05 -4.90 -13.18
N ASP A 111 3.88 -5.01 -12.16
CA ASP A 111 3.75 -6.06 -11.13
C ASP A 111 2.41 -5.93 -10.40
N PRO A 112 1.75 -7.05 -10.06
CA PRO A 112 0.50 -7.01 -9.30
C PRO A 112 0.74 -6.45 -7.89
N TYR A 113 -0.30 -5.86 -7.31
CA TYR A 113 -0.26 -5.48 -5.90
C TYR A 113 -0.23 -6.70 -4.97
N PRO A 114 0.31 -6.55 -3.73
CA PRO A 114 0.07 -7.51 -2.65
C PRO A 114 -1.42 -7.70 -2.42
N ALA A 115 -1.83 -8.88 -1.94
CA ALA A 115 -3.24 -9.21 -1.74
C ALA A 115 -3.95 -8.15 -0.90
N LEU A 116 -5.22 -7.86 -1.21
CA LEU A 116 -5.96 -6.80 -0.52
C LEU A 116 -6.06 -7.04 1.00
N ILE A 117 -6.09 -8.31 1.41
CA ILE A 117 -6.08 -8.73 2.81
C ILE A 117 -4.80 -8.30 3.53
N ASP A 118 -3.65 -8.36 2.86
CA ASP A 118 -2.37 -7.95 3.43
C ASP A 118 -2.27 -6.43 3.48
N LEU A 119 -2.75 -5.74 2.43
CA LEU A 119 -2.77 -4.26 2.37
C LEU A 119 -3.70 -3.61 3.39
N THR A 120 -4.68 -4.36 3.90
CA THR A 120 -5.72 -3.82 4.80
C THR A 120 -5.67 -4.47 6.19
N ASN A 121 -4.57 -5.16 6.52
CA ASN A 121 -4.40 -5.88 7.79
C ASN A 121 -5.59 -6.79 8.14
N GLY A 122 -6.13 -7.49 7.15
CA GLY A 122 -7.24 -8.42 7.30
C GLY A 122 -8.63 -7.80 7.18
N GLN A 123 -8.76 -6.49 7.05
CA GLN A 123 -10.06 -5.81 7.09
C GLN A 123 -10.86 -5.92 5.78
N LEU A 124 -10.19 -6.04 4.63
CA LEU A 124 -10.82 -6.30 3.34
C LEU A 124 -10.29 -7.60 2.75
N ASN A 125 -11.19 -8.45 2.25
CA ASN A 125 -10.82 -9.69 1.57
C ASN A 125 -11.54 -9.79 0.22
N GLU A 126 -10.79 -10.14 -0.83
CA GLU A 126 -11.29 -10.37 -2.19
C GLU A 126 -12.25 -11.56 -2.30
N GLU A 127 -12.23 -12.48 -1.32
CA GLU A 127 -13.11 -13.66 -1.20
C GLU A 127 -14.53 -13.34 -0.65
N MET A 128 -14.83 -12.10 -0.26
CA MET A 128 -16.14 -11.74 0.33
C MET A 128 -17.34 -11.83 -0.64
N ASP A 129 -17.17 -12.20 -1.91
CA ASP A 129 -18.26 -12.27 -2.91
C ASP A 129 -18.28 -13.59 -3.71
N LEU A 130 -18.34 -14.73 -3.02
CA LEU A 130 -18.78 -16.01 -3.62
C LEU A 130 -19.98 -16.66 -2.93
N LYS A 131 -20.47 -16.10 -1.82
CA LYS A 131 -21.67 -16.62 -1.11
C LYS A 131 -22.96 -15.86 -1.44
N ASP A 132 -22.89 -14.61 -1.90
CA ASP A 132 -24.10 -13.83 -2.22
C ASP A 132 -24.64 -14.11 -3.64
N ILE A 133 -23.80 -14.56 -4.58
CA ILE A 133 -24.23 -14.86 -5.97
C ILE A 133 -25.09 -16.13 -6.06
N ASN A 134 -24.98 -17.04 -5.08
CA ASN A 134 -25.72 -18.31 -5.07
C ASN A 134 -27.06 -18.25 -4.32
N ASN A 135 -27.34 -17.17 -3.57
CA ASN A 135 -28.63 -17.01 -2.89
C ASN A 135 -29.70 -16.36 -3.79
N ASP A 136 -29.32 -15.49 -4.73
CA ASP A 136 -30.28 -14.89 -5.68
C ASP A 136 -30.76 -15.88 -6.77
N LYS A 137 -29.96 -16.90 -7.11
CA LYS A 137 -30.43 -17.94 -8.04
C LYS A 137 -31.40 -18.94 -7.42
N LYS A 138 -31.55 -18.96 -6.10
CA LYS A 138 -32.48 -19.86 -5.40
C LYS A 138 -33.84 -19.23 -5.12
N SER A 139 -33.95 -17.89 -5.12
CA SER A 139 -35.22 -17.18 -4.94
C SER A 139 -36.00 -16.93 -6.23
N ALA A 140 -35.38 -17.09 -7.41
CA ALA A 140 -36.05 -16.94 -8.72
C ALA A 140 -36.64 -18.27 -9.25
N LYS A 141 -36.66 -19.33 -8.44
CA LYS A 141 -37.35 -20.60 -8.70
C LYS A 141 -38.21 -20.97 -7.50
N ASN A 142 -39.29 -20.22 -7.30
CA ASN A 142 -40.52 -20.70 -6.67
C ASN A 142 -41.69 -19.93 -7.28
#